data_AF-C6HZM5-F1
#
_entry.id   AF-C6HZM5-F1
#
_cell.length_a   1.000
_cell.length_b   1.000
_cell.length_c   1.000
_cell.angle_alpha   90.00
_cell.angle_beta   90.00
_cell.angle_gamma   90.00
#
_symmetry.space_group_name_H-M   'P 1'
#
loop_
_entity.id
_entity.type
_entity.pdbx_description
1 polymer ?
#
loop_
_entity_poly.entity_id
_entity_poly.type
_entity_poly.pdbx_seq_one_letter_code
_entity_poly.pdbx_strand_id
1 'polypeptide(L)'
;MTNRYKTKNEREGHKRRVKAYRERLSGQGLKPRQIWMTDQENDRVRNILAHWRGEPNELTDKQREDADSIRPEDRRDSQTDKSNERP
;
A
#
# COMPACT_ATOMS: atom_id res chain seq x y z
N MET A 1 -4.97 27.92 1.19
CA MET A 1 -4.34 27.47 -0.06
C MET A 1 -5.43 27.31 -1.11
N THR A 2 -5.37 28.06 -2.21
CA THR A 2 -6.34 27.98 -3.30
C THR A 2 -6.13 26.66 -4.06
N ASN A 3 -7.07 25.72 -3.93
CA ASN A 3 -7.07 24.47 -4.68
C ASN A 3 -7.40 24.74 -6.15
N ARG A 4 -6.40 25.19 -6.93
CA ARG A 4 -6.53 25.31 -8.38
C ARG A 4 -6.45 23.92 -9.00
N TYR A 5 -7.50 23.53 -9.72
CA TYR A 5 -7.47 22.33 -10.56
C TYR A 5 -6.40 22.51 -11.66
N LYS A 6 -5.43 21.61 -11.70
CA LYS A 6 -4.36 21.63 -12.71
C LYS A 6 -4.93 21.31 -14.09
N THR A 7 -4.59 22.11 -15.09
CA THR A 7 -4.99 21.87 -16.49
C THR A 7 -4.35 20.58 -17.01
N LYS A 8 -4.92 20.00 -18.08
CA LYS A 8 -4.42 18.77 -18.70
C LYS A 8 -2.94 18.90 -19.12
N ASN A 9 -2.59 20.05 -19.71
CA ASN A 9 -1.24 20.33 -20.19
C ASN A 9 -0.22 20.44 -19.04
N GLU A 10 -0.61 21.04 -17.91
CA GLU A 10 0.25 21.12 -16.72
C GLU A 10 0.50 19.74 -16.10
N ARG A 11 -0.52 18.87 -16.09
CA ARG A 11 -0.39 17.48 -15.62
C ARG A 11 0.52 16.66 -16.52
N GLU A 12 0.37 16.81 -17.84
CA GLU A 12 1.22 16.12 -18.82
C GLU A 12 2.67 16.61 -18.79
N GLY A 13 2.89 17.92 -18.63
CA GLY A 13 4.22 18.49 -18.44
C GLY A 13 4.88 17.98 -17.15
N HIS A 14 4.12 17.88 -16.06
CA HIS A 14 4.63 17.33 -14.81
C HIS A 14 4.98 15.84 -14.95
N LYS A 15 4.13 15.03 -15.60
CA LYS A 15 4.41 13.61 -15.89
C LYS A 15 5.70 13.43 -16.68
N ARG A 16 5.92 14.25 -17.73
CA ARG A 16 7.14 14.22 -18.54
C ARG A 16 8.39 14.52 -17.70
N ARG A 17 8.34 15.53 -16.83
CA ARG A 17 9.45 15.87 -15.93
C ARG A 17 9.76 14.78 -14.92
N VAL A 18 8.74 14.17 -14.32
CA VAL A 18 8.90 13.06 -13.37
C VAL A 18 9.48 11.83 -14.03
N LYS A 19 9.07 11.50 -15.27
CA LYS A 19 9.62 10.38 -16.04
C LYS A 19 11.11 10.58 -16.32
N ALA A 20 11.50 11.73 -16.85
CA ALA A 20 12.90 12.04 -17.15
C ALA A 20 13.79 12.01 -15.89
N TYR A 21 13.28 12.49 -14.77
CA TYR A 21 13.98 12.41 -13.49
C TYR A 21 14.21 10.97 -13.03
N ARG A 22 13.19 10.11 -13.15
CA ARG A 22 13.28 8.68 -12.80
C ARG A 22 14.25 7.91 -13.69
N GLU A 23 14.27 8.19 -14.99
CA GLU A 23 15.22 7.59 -15.92
C GLU A 23 16.66 7.96 -15.57
N ARG A 24 16.90 9.22 -15.18
CA ARG A 24 18.22 9.70 -14.75
C ARG A 24 18.67 9.00 -13.45
N LEU A 25 17.78 8.84 -12.48
CA LEU A 25 18.06 8.09 -11.26
C LEU A 25 18.33 6.61 -11.54
N SER A 26 17.55 5.99 -12.44
CA SER A 26 17.76 4.61 -12.85
C SER A 26 19.13 4.40 -13.53
N GLY A 27 19.56 5.35 -14.36
CA GLY A 27 20.89 5.35 -14.97
C GLY A 27 22.03 5.49 -13.95
N GLN A 28 21.74 6.05 -12.77
CA GLN A 28 22.65 6.13 -11.62
C GLN A 28 22.51 4.92 -10.66
N GLY A 29 21.77 3.89 -11.06
CA GLY A 29 21.55 2.67 -10.26
C GLY A 29 20.50 2.81 -9.15
N LEU A 30 19.86 3.97 -9.01
CA LEU A 30 18.82 4.23 -8.02
C LEU A 30 17.45 3.81 -8.58
N LYS A 31 16.94 2.64 -8.18
CA LYS A 31 15.58 2.22 -8.58
C LYS A 31 14.51 2.80 -7.64
N PRO A 32 13.31 3.14 -8.15
CA PRO A 32 12.22 3.65 -7.34
C PRO A 32 11.82 2.62 -6.26
N ARG A 33 11.56 3.10 -5.05
CA ARG A 33 11.09 2.30 -3.90
C ARG A 33 9.70 1.71 -4.19
N GLN A 34 9.63 0.59 -4.90
CA GLN A 34 8.93 -0.56 -4.35
C GLN A 34 9.75 -0.97 -3.12
N ILE A 35 9.13 -1.38 -2.00
CA ILE A 35 9.91 -2.06 -0.97
C ILE A 35 10.65 -3.17 -1.74
N TRP A 36 11.98 -3.19 -1.71
CA TRP A 36 12.79 -4.15 -2.45
C TRP A 36 12.63 -5.49 -1.75
N MET A 37 11.45 -6.08 -1.91
CA MET A 37 11.16 -7.43 -1.49
C MET A 37 11.79 -8.32 -2.56
N THR A 38 12.58 -9.28 -2.12
CA THR A 38 12.93 -10.44 -2.94
C THR A 38 11.64 -11.11 -3.43
N ASP A 39 11.72 -11.86 -4.53
CA ASP A 39 10.56 -12.59 -5.05
C ASP A 39 9.93 -13.48 -3.96
N GLN A 40 10.77 -14.07 -3.11
CA GLN A 40 10.33 -14.87 -1.96
C GLN A 40 9.53 -14.06 -0.93
N GLU A 41 9.95 -12.83 -0.61
CA GLU A 41 9.23 -11.97 0.32
C GLU A 41 7.88 -11.53 -0.28
N ASN A 42 7.85 -11.26 -1.58
CA ASN A 42 6.62 -10.91 -2.29
C ASN A 42 5.60 -12.07 -2.29
N ASP A 43 6.06 -13.30 -2.53
CA ASP A 43 5.21 -14.49 -2.50
C ASP A 43 4.68 -14.78 -1.09
N ARG A 44 5.48 -14.53 -0.05
CA ARG A 44 4.99 -14.61 1.34
C ARG A 44 3.86 -13.62 1.62
N VAL A 45 4.01 -12.36 1.19
CA VAL A 45 2.94 -11.35 1.35
C VAL A 45 1.68 -11.75 0.60
N ARG A 46 1.80 -12.27 -0.63
CA ARG A 46 0.66 -12.76 -1.40
C ARG A 46 -0.08 -13.89 -0.69
N ASN A 47 0.66 -14.86 -0.15
CA ASN A 47 0.10 -15.97 0.60
C ASN A 47 -0.62 -15.52 1.88
N ILE A 48 -0.08 -14.54 2.60
CA ILE A 48 -0.73 -13.92 3.78
C ILE A 48 -2.06 -13.24 3.38
N LEU A 49 -2.05 -12.46 2.30
CA LEU A 49 -3.26 -11.77 1.82
C LEU A 49 -4.32 -12.76 1.33
N ALA A 50 -3.92 -13.82 0.63
CA ALA A 50 -4.83 -14.88 0.19
C ALA A 50 -5.47 -15.59 1.39
N HIS A 51 -4.69 -15.89 2.44
CA HIS A 51 -5.19 -16.49 3.67
C HIS A 51 -6.29 -15.63 4.33
N TRP A 52 -6.06 -14.32 4.50
CA TRP A 52 -7.06 -13.43 5.11
C TRP A 52 -8.37 -13.30 4.30
N ARG A 53 -8.33 -13.60 3.00
CA ARG A 53 -9.49 -13.60 2.09
C ARG A 53 -10.19 -14.95 2.00
N GLY A 54 -9.64 -16.00 2.61
CA GLY A 54 -10.14 -17.37 2.44
C GLY A 54 -9.81 -17.97 1.07
N GLU A 55 -8.82 -17.43 0.36
CA GLU A 55 -8.34 -17.97 -0.91
C GLU A 55 -7.28 -19.08 -0.67
N PRO A 56 -7.08 -20.01 -1.63
CA PRO A 56 -5.99 -20.98 -1.56
C PRO A 56 -4.63 -20.31 -1.35
N ASN A 57 -3.83 -20.83 -0.41
CA ASN A 57 -2.52 -20.30 -0.04
C ASN A 57 -1.57 -21.45 0.37
N GLU A 58 -0.28 -21.18 0.30
CA GLU A 58 0.79 -22.15 0.60
C GLU A 58 1.36 -22.01 2.03
N LEU A 59 0.65 -21.31 2.94
CA LEU A 59 1.12 -21.14 4.31
C LEU A 59 0.95 -22.43 5.11
N THR A 60 1.95 -22.73 5.94
CA THR A 60 1.85 -23.77 6.97
C THR A 60 0.94 -23.33 8.11
N ASP A 61 0.45 -24.25 8.93
CA ASP A 61 -0.47 -23.93 10.03
C ASP A 61 0.11 -22.88 11.00
N LYS A 62 1.40 -22.99 11.34
CA LYS A 62 2.10 -21.98 12.15
C LYS A 62 2.14 -20.61 11.49
N GLN A 63 2.37 -20.54 10.18
CA GLN A 63 2.41 -19.28 9.44
C GLN A 63 1.03 -18.63 9.31
N ARG A 64 -0.05 -19.43 9.31
CA ARG A 64 -1.43 -18.92 9.35
C ARG A 64 -1.74 -18.26 10.68
N GLU A 65 -1.38 -18.92 11.80
CA GLU A 65 -1.50 -18.34 13.14
C GLU A 65 -0.73 -17.02 13.25
N ASP A 66 0.53 -17.00 12.79
CA ASP A 66 1.36 -15.79 12.76
C ASP A 66 0.72 -14.70 11.87
N ALA A 67 0.18 -15.07 10.70
CA ALA A 67 -0.48 -14.13 9.79
C ALA A 67 -1.75 -13.53 10.38
N ASP A 68 -2.54 -14.31 11.13
CA ASP A 68 -3.73 -13.80 11.81
C ASP A 68 -3.39 -12.81 12.92
N SER A 69 -2.26 -13.02 13.62
CA SER A 69 -1.80 -12.10 14.68
C SER A 69 -1.46 -10.70 14.18
N ILE A 70 -1.04 -10.56 12.92
CA ILE A 70 -0.69 -9.29 12.28
C ILE A 70 -1.81 -8.74 11.37
N ARG A 71 -2.98 -9.41 11.36
CA ARG A 71 -4.13 -8.96 10.56
C ARG A 71 -4.59 -7.60 11.07
N PRO A 72 -4.70 -6.58 10.20
CA PRO A 72 -5.22 -5.29 10.61
C PRO A 72 -6.63 -5.45 11.18
N GLU A 73 -6.86 -4.92 12.38
CA GLU A 73 -8.21 -4.77 12.91
C GLU A 73 -9.04 -3.96 11.91
N ASP A 74 -10.23 -4.46 11.59
CA ASP A 74 -11.15 -3.80 10.69
C ASP A 74 -11.66 -2.52 11.39
N ARG A 75 -10.96 -1.39 11.20
CA ARG A 75 -11.28 -0.09 11.81
C ARG A 75 -12.57 0.55 11.25
N ARG A 76 -13.58 -0.25 10.92
CA ARG A 76 -14.87 0.23 10.43
C ARG A 76 -15.88 0.46 11.56
N ASP A 77 -15.60 0.00 12.79
CA ASP A 77 -16.55 0.07 13.91
C ASP A 77 -16.13 0.99 15.08
N SER A 78 -14.99 1.67 15.02
CA SER A 78 -14.51 2.54 16.13
C SER A 78 -14.91 4.02 16.03
N GLN A 79 -15.88 4.34 15.16
CA GLN A 79 -16.38 5.70 14.97
C GLN A 79 -17.89 5.81 15.17
N THR A 80 -18.42 5.18 16.22
CA THR A 80 -19.79 5.44 16.71
C THR A 80 -19.78 5.70 18.21
N ASP A 81 -20.49 6.76 18.59
CA ASP A 81 -20.89 7.19 19.94
C ASP A 81 -19.83 7.75 20.90
N LYS A 82 -19.59 9.08 20.82
CA LYS A 82 -19.38 9.96 21.98
C LYS A 82 -19.91 11.39 21.76
N SER A 83 -21.09 11.56 21.14
CA SER A 83 -21.68 12.89 20.92
C SER A 83 -22.96 13.19 21.70
N ASN A 84 -23.46 12.29 22.55
CA ASN A 84 -24.72 12.49 23.28
C ASN A 84 -24.59 12.37 24.82
N GLU A 85 -23.62 13.07 25.40
CA GLU A 85 -23.70 13.45 26.82
C GLU A 85 -23.50 14.97 26.93
N ARG A 86 -24.62 15.69 26.92
CA ARG A 86 -24.70 17.05 27.46
C ARG A 86 -25.63 17.02 28.69
N PRO A 87 -25.18 17.48 29.86
CA PRO A 87 -26.10 17.90 30.92
C PRO A 87 -26.79 19.23 30.54
#